data_AF-A0A0V8QIS0-F1
#
_entry.id   AF-A0A0V8QIS0-F1
#
_cell.length_a   1.000
_cell.length_b   1.000
_cell.length_c   1.000
_cell.angle_alpha   90.00
_cell.angle_beta   90.00
_cell.angle_gamma   90.00
#
_symmetry.space_group_name_H-M   'P 1'
#
loop_
_entity.id
_entity.type
_entity.pdbx_description
1 polymer ?
#
loop_
_entity_poly.entity_id
_entity_poly.type
_entity_poly.pdbx_seq_one_letter_code
_entity_poly.pdbx_strand_id
1 'polypeptide(L)' 'MKHCHEVNKQTDEELQREYDFYMAEKIVKMMLEKGLISVDECTRISAENRRIFSPLLAELSG' A
#
# COMPACT_ATOMS: atom_id res chain seq x y z
N MET A 1 -16.44 8.10 -31.42
CA MET A 1 -16.24 7.10 -30.35
C MET A 1 -14.89 6.44 -30.51
N LYS A 2 -14.19 6.20 -29.39
CA LYS A 2 -12.91 5.49 -29.22
C LYS A 2 -11.64 6.34 -29.40
N HIS A 3 -11.13 6.87 -28.28
CA HIS A 3 -9.77 6.49 -27.90
C HIS A 3 -9.89 5.65 -26.65
N CYS A 4 -9.45 4.40 -26.78
CA CYS A 4 -9.49 3.39 -25.75
C CYS A 4 -8.63 3.83 -24.56
N HIS A 5 -9.04 3.48 -23.35
CA HIS A 5 -8.21 3.57 -22.15
C HIS A 5 -6.81 3.05 -22.49
N GLU A 6 -5.80 3.90 -22.32
CA GLU A 6 -4.42 3.45 -22.21
C GLU A 6 -4.38 2.52 -20.99
N VAL A 7 -4.34 1.21 -21.26
CA VAL A 7 -3.94 0.23 -20.25
C VAL A 7 -2.46 0.53 -20.04
N ASN A 8 -2.18 1.36 -19.02
CA ASN A 8 -0.83 1.59 -18.56
C ASN A 8 -0.27 0.20 -18.25
N LYS A 9 0.75 -0.23 -18.99
CA LYS A 9 1.44 -1.49 -18.69
C LYS A 9 2.18 -1.23 -17.38
N GLN A 10 1.50 -1.45 -16.26
CA GLN A 10 2.14 -1.49 -14.96
C GLN A 10 3.35 -2.42 -15.10
N THR A 11 4.54 -1.90 -14.83
CA THR A 11 5.73 -2.74 -14.91
C THR A 11 5.66 -3.81 -13.82
N ASP A 12 6.34 -4.94 -14.00
CA ASP A 12 6.35 -6.00 -13.00
C ASP A 12 6.81 -5.46 -11.63
N GLU A 13 7.69 -4.44 -11.61
CA GLU A 13 8.15 -3.77 -10.40
C GLU A 13 7.09 -2.86 -9.75
N GLU A 14 6.18 -2.28 -10.53
CA GLU A 14 5.05 -1.50 -9.99
C GLU A 14 4.01 -2.44 -9.39
N LEU A 15 3.69 -3.53 -10.09
CA LEU A 15 2.80 -4.56 -9.59
C LEU A 15 3.33 -5.24 -8.31
N GLN A 16 4.64 -5.53 -8.28
CA GLN A 16 5.29 -6.10 -7.10
C GLN A 16 5.20 -5.15 -5.90
N ARG A 17 5.37 -3.83 -6.12
CA ARG A 17 5.24 -2.83 -5.06
C ARG A 17 3.82 -2.72 -4.51
N GLU A 18 2.80 -2.78 -5.38
CA GLU A 18 1.40 -2.83 -4.95
C GLU A 18 1.08 -4.09 -4.14
N TYR A 19 1.61 -5.23 -4.58
CA TYR A 19 1.47 -6.49 -3.87
C TYR A 19 2.16 -6.46 -2.50
N ASP A 20 3.39 -5.92 -2.44
CA ASP A 20 4.15 -5.79 -1.20
C ASP A 20 3.44 -4.87 -0.19
N PHE A 21 2.88 -3.74 -0.67
CA PHE A 21 2.05 -2.86 0.17
C PHE A 21 0.83 -3.59 0.73
N TYR A 22 0.09 -4.31 -0.13
CA TYR A 22 -1.08 -5.07 0.28
C TYR A 22 -0.74 -6.12 1.34
N MET A 23 0.38 -6.82 1.16
CA MET A 23 0.85 -7.82 2.12
C MET A 23 1.29 -7.18 3.44
N ALA A 24 1.99 -6.04 3.41
CA ALA A 24 2.38 -5.32 4.61
C ALA A 24 1.15 -4.88 5.43
N GLU A 25 0.14 -4.29 4.78
CA GLU A 25 -1.13 -3.93 5.42
C GLU A 25 -1.86 -5.14 6.03
N LYS A 26 -1.87 -6.27 5.31
CA LYS A 26 -2.48 -7.51 5.80
C LYS A 26 -1.77 -8.02 7.05
N ILE A 27 -0.44 -8.01 7.08
CA ILE A 27 0.35 -8.45 8.24
C ILE A 27 0.06 -7.56 9.45
N VAL A 28 0.03 -6.23 9.28
CA VAL A 28 -0.24 -5.28 10.36
C VAL A 28 -1.64 -5.51 10.96
N LYS A 29 -2.66 -5.72 10.11
CA LYS A 29 -4.01 -6.06 10.58
C LYS A 29 -4.05 -7.38 11.35
N MET A 30 -3.35 -8.40 10.87
CA MET A 30 -3.24 -9.67 11.59
C MET A 30 -2.53 -9.52 12.94
N MET A 31 -1.52 -8.64 13.04
CA MET A 31 -0.86 -8.34 14.31
C MET A 31 -1.83 -7.66 15.30
N LEU A 32 -2.65 -6.73 14.82
CA LEU A 32 -3.68 -6.08 15.63
C LEU A 32 -4.75 -7.08 16.10
N GLU A 33 -5.27 -7.90 15.19
CA GLU A 33 -6.27 -8.94 15.51
C GLU A 33 -5.76 -9.95 16.55
N LYS A 34 -4.47 -10.26 16.51
CA LYS A 34 -3.81 -11.14 17.49
C LYS A 34 -3.45 -10.44 18.80
N GLY A 35 -3.71 -9.14 18.93
CA GLY A 35 -3.35 -8.35 20.10
C GLY A 35 -1.83 -8.18 20.30
N LEU A 36 -1.03 -8.34 19.24
CA LEU A 36 0.42 -8.16 19.28
C LEU A 36 0.81 -6.68 19.26
N ILE A 37 -0.07 -5.83 18.75
CA ILE A 37 0.09 -4.38 18.69
C ILE A 37 -1.21 -3.69 19.09
N SER A 38 -1.10 -2.47 19.57
CA SER A 38 -2.24 -1.59 19.81
C SER A 38 -2.76 -0.95 18.51
N VAL A 39 -3.95 -0.34 18.58
CA VAL A 39 -4.55 0.41 17.46
C VAL A 39 -3.68 1.61 17.07
N ASP A 40 -3.02 2.26 18.04
CA ASP A 40 -2.10 3.37 17.79
C ASP A 40 -0.86 2.90 17.01
N GLU A 41 -0.25 1.80 17.46
CA GLU A 41 0.90 1.19 16.79
C GLU A 41 0.55 0.70 15.37
N CYS A 42 -0.62 0.08 15.19
CA CYS A 42 -1.15 -0.28 13.88
C CYS A 42 -1.22 0.95 12.95
N THR A 43 -1.78 2.06 13.43
CA THR A 43 -1.90 3.30 12.67
C THR A 43 -0.54 3.86 12.26
N ARG A 44 0.45 3.84 13.17
CA ARG A 44 1.81 4.30 12.91
C ARG A 44 2.54 3.42 11.88
N ILE A 45 2.39 2.10 11.98
CA ILE A 45 3.02 1.17 11.03
C ILE A 45 2.37 1.30 9.65
N SER A 46 1.04 1.39 9.56
CA SER A 46 0.33 1.61 8.29
C SER A 46 0.72 2.94 7.62
N ALA A 47 0.94 4.00 8.39
CA ALA A 47 1.45 5.27 7.86
C ALA A 47 2.86 5.12 7.24
N GLU A 48 3.74 4.39 7.93
CA GLU A 48 5.11 4.14 7.45
C GLU A 48 5.13 3.18 6.25
N ASN A 49 4.29 2.14 6.23
CA ASN A 49 4.10 1.27 5.08
C ASN A 49 3.66 2.07 3.84
N ARG A 50 2.73 3.02 4.01
CA ARG A 50 2.31 3.90 2.91
C ARG A 50 3.47 4.75 2.38
N ARG A 51 4.33 5.25 3.27
CA ARG A 51 5.52 6.05 2.92
C ARG A 51 6.58 5.23 2.17
N ILE A 52 6.78 3.97 2.54
CA ILE A 52 7.81 3.09 1.99
C ILE A 52 7.35 2.42 0.69
N PHE A 53 6.12 1.88 0.67
CA PHE A 53 5.63 1.05 -0.44
C PHE A 53 4.82 1.82 -1.48
N SER A 54 4.36 3.04 -1.20
CA SER A 54 3.59 3.83 -2.17
C SER A 54 4.26 5.17 -2.54
N PRO A 55 5.19 5.15 -3.52
CA PRO A 55 5.66 6.39 -4.14
C PRO A 55 4.53 7.12 -4.88
N LEU A 56 3.59 6.38 -5.51
CA LEU A 56 2.55 6.94 -6.39
C LEU A 56 1.40 7.65 -5.65
N LEU A 57 1.05 7.21 -4.42
CA LEU A 57 0.00 7.87 -3.61
C LEU A 57 0.55 8.97 -2.70
N ALA A 58 1.87 9.08 -2.52
CA ALA A 58 2.48 10.17 -1.77
C ALA A 58 2.29 11.53 -2.48
N GLU A 59 2.16 11.53 -3.81
CA GLU A 59 1.93 12.74 -4.61
C GLU A 59 0.51 13.33 -4.43
N LEU A 60 -0.48 12.57 -3.96
CA LEU A 60 -1.85 13.09 -3.73
C LEU A 60 -2.01 13.86 -2.41
N SER A 61 -0.95 13.97 -1.62
CA SER A 61 -0.94 14.69 -0.34
C SER A 61 -0.04 15.93 -0.34
N GLY A 62 0.43 16.38 -1.51
CA GLY A 62 1.13 17.65 -1.72
C GLY A 62 0.19 18.82 -1.99
#